data_AF-A0AAF0CC90-F1
#
_entry.id   AF-A0AAF0CC90-F1
#
_cell.length_a   1.000
_cell.length_b   1.000
_cell.length_c   1.000
_cell.angle_alpha   90.00
_cell.angle_beta   90.00
_cell.angle_gamma   90.00
#
_symmetry.space_group_name_H-M   'P 1'
#
loop_
_entity.id
_entity.type
_entity.pdbx_description
1 polymer ?
#
loop_
_entity_poly.entity_id
_entity_poly.type
_entity_poly.pdbx_seq_one_letter_code
_entity_poly.pdbx_strand_id
1 'polypeptide(L)'
;MKNAVSAMDAGESKVSVIRDILYSDEHLSLFISTQYLRLLERSAEPSAIEAWKNRMKSGLNQQGLIKELLLSQEYFDLSMKKGYERNNK
;
A
#
# COMPACT_ATOMS: atom_id res chain seq x y z
N MET A 1 -8.17 15.19 4.97
CA MET A 1 -7.62 15.33 6.36
C MET A 1 -8.37 16.33 7.27
N LYS A 2 -8.98 17.42 6.76
CA LYS A 2 -9.65 18.43 7.62
C LYS A 2 -10.84 17.90 8.46
N ASN A 3 -11.49 16.81 8.06
CA ASN A 3 -12.67 16.27 8.76
C ASN A 3 -12.31 15.36 9.95
N ALA A 4 -11.13 14.71 9.91
CA ALA A 4 -10.69 13.76 10.94
C ALA A 4 -10.34 14.46 12.26
N VAL A 5 -9.84 15.70 12.18
CA VAL A 5 -9.53 16.53 13.36
C VAL A 5 -10.81 17.05 14.01
N SER A 6 -11.81 17.46 13.22
CA SER A 6 -13.11 17.93 13.72
C SER A 6 -13.92 16.82 14.42
N ALA A 7 -13.73 15.55 14.05
CA ALA A 7 -14.38 14.40 14.68
C ALA A 7 -13.79 14.05 16.07
N MET A 8 -12.49 14.29 16.29
CA MET A 8 -11.87 14.14 17.62
C MET A 8 -12.46 15.10 18.65
N ASP A 9 -12.77 16.34 18.24
CA ASP A 9 -13.34 17.38 19.11
C ASP A 9 -14.82 17.12 19.46
N ALA A 10 -15.49 16.22 18.73
CA ALA A 10 -16.90 15.86 18.93
C ALA A 10 -17.12 14.60 19.81
N GLY A 11 -16.05 13.99 20.35
CA GLY A 11 -16.15 12.80 21.20
C GLY A 11 -16.18 11.46 20.45
N GLU A 12 -15.82 11.41 19.16
CA GLU A 12 -15.61 10.14 18.48
C GLU A 12 -14.42 9.36 19.06
N SER A 13 -14.55 8.03 19.08
CA SER A 13 -13.45 7.15 19.48
C SER A 13 -12.24 7.40 18.58
N LYS A 14 -11.03 7.52 19.17
CA LYS A 14 -9.74 7.61 18.44
C LYS A 14 -9.59 6.54 17.35
N VAL A 15 -10.26 5.40 17.52
CA VAL A 15 -10.31 4.30 16.53
C VAL A 15 -11.00 4.72 15.23
N SER A 16 -12.06 5.52 15.30
CA SER A 16 -12.79 6.07 14.13
C SER A 16 -11.87 6.96 13.28
N VAL A 17 -11.21 7.90 13.95
CA VAL A 17 -10.31 8.87 13.31
C VAL A 17 -9.09 8.18 12.68
N ILE A 18 -8.50 7.19 13.37
CA ILE A 18 -7.41 6.39 12.82
C ILE A 18 -7.89 5.62 11.59
N ARG A 19 -9.11 5.08 11.61
CA ARG A 19 -9.69 4.38 10.47
C ARG A 19 -9.84 5.33 9.28
N ASP A 20 -10.37 6.53 9.48
CA ASP A 20 -10.55 7.51 8.41
C ASP A 20 -9.22 7.93 7.78
N ILE A 21 -8.17 8.08 8.59
CA ILE A 21 -6.83 8.37 8.07
C ILE A 21 -6.28 7.18 7.30
N LEU A 22 -6.34 5.97 7.87
CA LEU A 22 -5.80 4.75 7.25
C LEU A 22 -6.50 4.38 5.94
N TYR A 23 -7.75 4.78 5.75
CA TYR A 23 -8.51 4.53 4.52
C TYR A 23 -8.70 5.78 3.65
N SER A 24 -8.02 6.89 3.98
CA SER A 24 -7.98 8.06 3.13
C SER A 24 -7.26 7.78 1.80
N ASP A 25 -7.70 8.45 0.73
CA ASP A 25 -7.10 8.25 -0.59
C ASP A 25 -5.63 8.65 -0.64
N GLU A 26 -5.24 9.68 0.10
CA GLU A 26 -3.85 10.11 0.21
C GLU A 26 -2.98 9.06 0.90
N HIS A 27 -3.43 8.52 2.03
CA HIS A 27 -2.69 7.49 2.75
C HIS A 27 -2.58 6.20 1.94
N LEU A 28 -3.67 5.75 1.32
CA LEU A 28 -3.66 4.54 0.50
C LEU A 28 -2.73 4.71 -0.70
N SER A 29 -2.78 5.85 -1.39
CA SER A 29 -1.90 6.13 -2.54
C SER A 29 -0.42 6.11 -2.14
N LEU A 30 -0.09 6.74 -1.00
CA LEU A 30 1.26 6.76 -0.46
C LEU A 30 1.73 5.34 -0.06
N PHE A 31 0.87 4.60 0.64
CA PHE A 31 1.17 3.23 1.06
C PHE A 31 1.43 2.32 -0.14
N ILE A 32 0.55 2.32 -1.13
CA ILE A 32 0.67 1.51 -2.36
C ILE A 32 1.96 1.85 -3.09
N SER A 33 2.20 3.15 -3.34
CA SER A 33 3.40 3.62 -4.04
C SER A 33 4.69 3.21 -3.32
N THR A 34 4.68 3.27 -1.99
CA THR A 34 5.81 2.83 -1.17
C THR A 34 6.07 1.33 -1.29
N GLN A 35 5.02 0.50 -1.33
CA GLN A 35 5.20 -0.96 -1.47
C GLN A 35 5.73 -1.32 -2.86
N TYR A 36 5.26 -0.67 -3.91
CA TYR A 36 5.79 -0.86 -5.27
C TYR A 36 7.28 -0.51 -5.34
N LEU A 37 7.67 0.65 -4.82
CA LEU A 37 9.09 1.05 -4.82
C LEU A 37 9.97 0.09 -4.02
N ARG A 38 9.51 -0.37 -2.85
CA ARG A 38 10.32 -1.21 -1.96
C ARG A 38 10.38 -2.67 -2.39
N LEU A 39 9.30 -3.20 -2.95
CA LEU A 39 9.21 -4.63 -3.29
C LEU A 39 9.51 -4.88 -4.76
N LEU A 40 9.06 -4.01 -5.66
CA LEU A 40 9.16 -4.20 -7.11
C LEU A 40 10.18 -3.26 -7.79
N GLU A 41 10.81 -2.35 -7.03
CA GLU A 41 11.82 -1.40 -7.52
C GLU A 41 11.37 -0.53 -8.70
N ARG A 42 10.08 -0.23 -8.75
CA ARG A 42 9.52 0.70 -9.72
C ARG A 42 8.36 1.48 -9.14
N SER A 43 8.00 2.56 -9.82
CA SER A 43 6.76 3.27 -9.55
C SER A 43 5.55 2.42 -9.93
N ALA A 44 4.48 2.52 -9.13
CA ALA A 44 3.17 2.02 -9.51
C ALA A 44 2.58 2.90 -10.61
N GLU A 45 1.95 2.27 -11.60
CA GLU A 45 1.16 3.00 -12.59
C GLU A 45 -0.12 3.56 -11.93
N PRO A 46 -0.65 4.72 -12.38
CA PRO A 46 -1.87 5.29 -11.81
C PRO A 46 -3.05 4.31 -11.76
N SER A 47 -3.22 3.49 -12.81
CA SER A 47 -4.27 2.47 -12.88
C SER A 47 -4.11 1.38 -11.82
N ALA A 48 -2.87 0.98 -11.51
CA ALA A 48 -2.59 0.01 -10.46
C ALA A 48 -2.94 0.60 -9.09
N ILE A 49 -2.59 1.87 -8.85
CA ILE A 49 -2.94 2.57 -7.60
C ILE A 49 -4.46 2.60 -7.40
N GLU A 50 -5.23 2.99 -8.41
CA GLU A 50 -6.70 3.00 -8.32
C GLU A 50 -7.28 1.60 -8.09
N ALA A 51 -6.77 0.57 -8.78
CA ALA A 51 -7.20 -0.81 -8.56
C ALA A 51 -6.96 -1.28 -7.11
N TRP A 52 -5.78 -1.00 -6.56
CA TRP A 52 -5.47 -1.36 -5.17
C TRP A 52 -6.32 -0.57 -4.17
N LYS A 53 -6.51 0.74 -4.38
CA LYS A 53 -7.37 1.56 -3.51
C LYS A 53 -8.79 1.01 -3.45
N ASN A 54 -9.38 0.67 -4.60
CA ASN A 54 -10.73 0.09 -4.65
C ASN A 54 -10.81 -1.21 -3.84
N ARG A 55 -9.84 -2.11 -4.03
CA ARG A 55 -9.79 -3.38 -3.27
C ARG A 55 -9.60 -3.16 -1.77
N MET A 56 -8.78 -2.19 -1.38
CA MET A 56 -8.54 -1.87 0.04
C MET A 56 -9.76 -1.23 0.70
N LYS A 57 -10.48 -0.36 -0.02
CA LYS A 57 -11.78 0.17 0.42
C LYS A 57 -12.85 -0.93 0.52
N SER A 58 -12.74 -2.01 -0.26
CA SER A 58 -13.60 -3.20 -0.17
C SER A 58 -13.15 -4.23 0.88
N GLY A 59 -12.17 -3.91 1.73
CA GLY A 59 -11.79 -4.74 2.88
C GLY A 59 -10.46 -5.48 2.74
N LEU A 60 -9.72 -5.33 1.64
CA LEU A 60 -8.34 -5.80 1.56
C LEU A 60 -7.46 -4.96 2.51
N ASN A 61 -6.82 -5.61 3.48
CA ASN A 61 -5.92 -4.91 4.39
C ASN A 61 -4.51 -4.74 3.79
N GLN A 62 -3.67 -3.93 4.45
CA GLN A 62 -2.29 -3.66 4.03
C GLN A 62 -1.43 -4.92 3.89
N GLN A 63 -1.61 -5.90 4.79
CA GLN A 63 -0.88 -7.18 4.74
C GLN A 63 -1.29 -8.00 3.51
N GLY A 64 -2.56 -7.97 3.12
CA GLY A 64 -3.06 -8.61 1.91
C GLY A 64 -2.40 -8.05 0.66
N LEU A 65 -2.31 -6.72 0.54
CA LEU A 65 -1.59 -6.09 -0.56
C LEU A 65 -0.11 -6.50 -0.59
N ILE A 66 0.59 -6.42 0.55
CA ILE A 66 2.01 -6.81 0.64
C ILE A 66 2.19 -8.28 0.22
N LYS A 67 1.32 -9.17 0.71
CA LYS A 67 1.33 -10.60 0.36
C LYS A 67 1.16 -10.81 -1.14
N GLU A 68 0.22 -10.11 -1.78
CA GLU A 68 0.00 -10.24 -3.22
C GLU A 68 1.17 -9.71 -4.05
N LEU A 69 1.83 -8.62 -3.63
CA LEU A 69 3.05 -8.15 -4.29
C LEU A 69 4.19 -9.16 -4.14
N LEU A 70 4.41 -9.71 -2.94
CA LEU A 70 5.44 -10.72 -2.69
C LEU A 70 5.22 -12.02 -3.47
N LEU A 71 3.95 -12.39 -3.72
CA LEU A 71 3.57 -13.58 -4.50
C LEU A 71 3.48 -13.31 -6.01
N SER A 72 3.74 -12.08 -6.46
CA SER A 72 3.68 -11.75 -7.88
C SER A 72 4.85 -12.33 -8.66
N GLN A 73 4.61 -12.66 -9.94
CA GLN A 73 5.66 -13.07 -10.87
C GLN A 73 6.75 -12.00 -10.97
N GLU A 74 6.37 -10.73 -10.94
CA GLU A 74 7.30 -9.60 -10.99
C GLU A 74 8.28 -9.59 -9.81
N TYR A 75 7.78 -9.80 -8.58
CA TYR A 75 8.65 -9.90 -7.41
C TYR A 75 9.58 -11.12 -7.50
N PHE A 76 9.05 -12.25 -7.98
CA PHE A 76 9.83 -13.47 -8.17
C PHE A 76 10.98 -13.26 -9.16
N ASP A 77 10.70 -12.71 -10.34
CA ASP A 77 11.69 -12.46 -11.40
C ASP A 77 12.77 -11.49 -10.92
N LEU A 78 12.37 -10.40 -10.23
CA LEU A 78 13.29 -9.45 -9.65
C LEU A 78 14.21 -10.10 -8.60
N SER A 79 13.63 -10.91 -7.71
CA SER A 79 14.37 -11.60 -6.65
C SER A 79 15.36 -12.61 -7.23
N MET A 80 14.97 -13.35 -8.27
CA MET A 80 15.83 -14.27 -9.00
C MET A 80 17.02 -13.55 -9.65
N LYS A 81 16.75 -12.46 -10.38
CA LYS A 81 17.79 -11.64 -11.01
C LYS A 81 18.79 -11.12 -9.98
N LYS A 82 18.32 -10.52 -8.90
CA LYS A 82 19.17 -10.00 -7.82
C LYS A 82 19.98 -11.09 -7.12
N GLY A 83 19.36 -12.24 -6.87
CA GLY A 83 20.04 -13.39 -6.28
C GLY A 83 21.20 -13.88 -7.15
N TYR A 84 20.97 -13.97 -8.47
CA TYR A 84 22.01 -14.31 -9.42
C TYR A 84 23.14 -13.26 -9.43
N GLU A 85 22.80 -11.96 -9.54
CA GLU A 85 23.79 -10.89 -9.59
C GLU A 85 24.65 -10.82 -8.32
N ARG A 86 24.05 -10.99 -7.13
CA ARG A 86 24.78 -10.97 -5.86
C ARG A 86 25.79 -12.11 -5.73
N ASN A 87 25.49 -13.27 -6.32
CA ASN A 87 26.32 -14.47 -6.18
C ASN A 87 27.35 -14.64 -7.31
N ASN A 88 27.27 -13.84 -8.38
CA ASN A 88 28.09 -14.00 -9.60
C ASN A 88 28.78 -12.70 -10.07
N LYS A 89 28.79 -11.66 -9.24
CA LYS A 89 29.58 -10.43 -9.40
C LYS A 89 30.56 -10.33 -8.24
#